data_AF-A0A7V7NWV2-F1
#
_entry.id   AF-A0A7V7NWV2-F1
#
_cell.length_a   1.000
_cell.length_b   1.000
_cell.length_c   1.000
_cell.angle_alpha   90.00
_cell.angle_beta   90.00
_cell.angle_gamma   90.00
#
_symmetry.space_group_name_H-M   'P 1'
#
loop_
_entity.id
_entity.type
_entity.pdbx_description
1 polymer ?
#
loop_
_entity_poly.entity_id
_entity_poly.type
_entity_poly.pdbx_seq_one_letter_code
_entity_poly.pdbx_strand_id
1 'polypeptide(L)'
;MQNSDFFEILEKLPVPEHRRSTRGYGAVLGLNHIVVQNMRTNPTKGTKDLDVRIVTFFLKLPTELQHYLVQKRLCDDPIENEKDLFEFKHLNNMLEEMKALGMSKMGFYSFLGIRNSVFDHAKERNFVMPNLAFLLETLKYFSVEEKLNFAIEYEVSEKKLKVLKEKLQDFK
;
A
#
# COMPACT_ATOMS: atom_id res chain seq x y z
N MET A 1 12.19 9.85 4.73
CA MET A 1 12.34 8.89 5.85
C MET A 1 13.68 8.21 5.69
N GLN A 2 14.52 8.16 6.73
CA GLN A 2 15.78 7.43 6.65
C GLN A 2 15.48 5.92 6.73
N ASN A 3 16.36 5.07 6.21
CA ASN A 3 16.11 3.63 6.19
C ASN A 3 15.99 3.04 7.60
N SER A 4 16.70 3.58 8.60
CA SER A 4 16.57 3.22 10.01
C SER A 4 15.13 3.32 10.52
N ASP A 5 14.49 4.46 10.26
CA ASP A 5 13.13 4.76 10.72
C ASP A 5 12.10 3.79 10.08
N PHE A 6 12.33 3.37 8.83
CA PHE A 6 11.48 2.38 8.18
C PHE A 6 11.55 1.01 8.85
N PHE A 7 12.73 0.59 9.30
CA PHE A 7 12.91 -0.70 9.96
C PHE A 7 12.27 -0.73 11.34
N GLU A 8 12.38 0.35 12.13
CA GLU A 8 11.67 0.46 13.41
C GLU A 8 10.15 0.35 13.24
N ILE A 9 9.62 0.84 12.11
CA ILE A 9 8.20 0.69 11.77
C ILE A 9 7.89 -0.76 11.34
N LEU A 10 8.77 -1.42 10.57
CA LEU A 10 8.60 -2.82 10.17
C LEU A 10 8.57 -3.78 11.36
N GLU A 11 9.36 -3.53 12.40
CA GLU A 11 9.39 -4.37 13.61
C GLU A 11 8.07 -4.38 14.40
N LYS A 12 7.19 -3.40 14.15
CA LYS A 12 5.84 -3.34 14.75
C LYS A 12 4.85 -4.31 14.10
N LEU A 13 5.20 -4.92 12.97
CA LEU A 13 4.30 -5.84 12.28
C LEU A 13 4.14 -7.13 13.07
N PRO A 14 2.92 -7.70 13.11
CA PRO A 14 2.65 -8.87 13.91
C PRO A 14 3.06 -10.17 13.18
N VAL A 15 4.34 -10.24 12.81
CA VAL A 15 4.95 -11.42 12.20
C VAL A 15 5.36 -12.40 13.33
N PRO A 16 5.01 -13.70 13.21
CA PRO A 16 5.41 -14.71 14.20
C PRO A 16 6.92 -14.69 14.42
N GLU A 17 7.35 -14.90 15.66
CA GLU A 17 8.76 -14.75 16.06
C GLU A 17 9.73 -15.59 15.20
N HIS A 18 9.37 -16.84 14.92
CA HIS A 18 10.14 -17.74 14.05
C HIS A 18 10.19 -17.31 12.56
N ARG A 19 9.37 -16.33 12.17
CA ARG A 19 9.34 -15.71 10.83
C ARG A 19 9.82 -14.25 10.83
N ARG A 20 10.16 -13.66 11.99
CA ARG A 20 10.71 -12.29 12.11
C ARG A 20 12.12 -12.21 11.53
N SER A 21 12.17 -12.28 10.21
CA SER A 21 13.35 -12.16 9.38
C SER A 21 13.04 -11.21 8.25
N THR A 22 14.08 -10.63 7.67
CA THR A 22 13.95 -9.79 6.48
C THR A 22 13.16 -10.51 5.37
N ARG A 23 13.37 -11.82 5.19
CA ARG A 23 12.62 -12.65 4.24
C ARG A 23 11.14 -12.83 4.62
N GLY A 24 10.83 -12.95 5.90
CA GLY A 24 9.45 -13.02 6.39
C GLY A 24 8.68 -11.72 6.19
N TYR A 25 9.30 -10.57 6.45
CA TYR A 25 8.70 -9.26 6.17
C TYR A 25 8.51 -9.03 4.66
N GLY A 26 9.47 -9.46 3.83
CA GLY A 26 9.36 -9.45 2.37
C GLY A 26 8.18 -10.28 1.85
N ALA A 27 7.97 -11.47 2.41
CA ALA A 27 6.85 -12.35 2.07
C ALA A 27 5.50 -11.74 2.46
N VAL A 28 5.40 -11.13 3.64
CA VAL A 28 4.15 -10.54 4.14
C VAL A 28 3.74 -9.27 3.39
N LEU A 29 4.69 -8.47 2.90
CA LEU A 29 4.41 -7.15 2.32
C LEU A 29 4.78 -7.02 0.83
N GLY A 30 5.31 -8.07 0.21
CA GLY A 30 5.81 -8.03 -1.18
C GLY A 30 7.05 -7.15 -1.37
N LEU A 31 7.75 -6.82 -0.28
CA LEU A 31 8.87 -5.88 -0.25
C LEU A 31 10.23 -6.56 -0.48
N ASN A 32 10.27 -7.61 -1.30
CA ASN A 32 11.45 -8.45 -1.50
C ASN A 32 12.70 -7.67 -1.95
N HIS A 33 12.56 -6.54 -2.64
CA HIS A 33 13.69 -5.71 -3.06
C HIS A 33 14.34 -4.92 -1.90
N ILE A 34 13.57 -4.47 -0.90
CA ILE A 34 14.13 -3.81 0.30
C ILE A 34 14.89 -4.82 1.14
N VAL A 35 14.36 -6.05 1.23
CA VAL A 35 15.00 -7.19 1.89
C VAL A 35 16.38 -7.49 1.29
N VAL A 36 16.45 -7.52 -0.04
CA VAL A 36 17.71 -7.73 -0.79
C VAL A 36 18.69 -6.56 -0.61
N GLN A 37 18.19 -5.34 -0.43
CA GLN A 37 19.04 -4.16 -0.24
C GLN A 37 19.70 -4.11 1.14
N ASN A 38 19.08 -4.63 2.21
CA ASN A 38 19.69 -4.70 3.54
C ASN A 38 20.80 -5.77 3.64
N MET A 39 20.66 -6.90 2.94
CA MET A 39 21.75 -7.90 2.86
C MET A 39 23.01 -7.38 2.17
N ARG A 40 22.91 -6.26 1.45
CA ARG A 40 24.05 -5.53 0.91
C ARG A 40 24.39 -4.44 1.92
N THR A 41 25.54 -4.57 2.58
CA THR A 41 26.07 -3.68 3.65
C THR A 41 26.18 -2.18 3.32
N ASN A 42 25.67 -1.73 2.17
CA ASN A 42 25.42 -0.34 1.81
C ASN A 42 24.17 -0.25 0.90
N PRO A 43 23.02 0.24 1.37
CA PRO A 43 21.84 0.42 0.54
C PRO A 43 22.12 1.47 -0.55
N THR A 44 22.09 1.05 -1.82
CA THR A 44 22.41 1.91 -2.98
C THR A 44 21.25 2.77 -3.46
N LYS A 45 20.02 2.52 -2.96
CA LYS A 45 18.81 3.29 -3.30
C LYS A 45 17.96 3.47 -2.04
N GLY A 46 17.37 4.65 -1.87
CA GLY A 46 16.42 4.91 -0.79
C GLY A 46 15.14 4.07 -0.91
N THR A 47 14.45 3.91 0.22
CA THR A 47 13.12 3.26 0.27
C THR A 47 12.13 4.02 -0.62
N LYS A 48 11.34 3.30 -1.44
CA LYS A 48 10.34 3.93 -2.31
C LYS A 48 9.11 4.33 -1.52
N ASP A 49 8.44 5.42 -1.92
CA ASP A 49 7.21 5.88 -1.26
C ASP A 49 6.13 4.79 -1.20
N LEU A 50 5.92 4.03 -2.28
CA LEU A 50 5.01 2.87 -2.30
C LEU A 50 5.28 1.90 -1.14
N ASP A 51 6.55 1.60 -0.85
CA ASP A 51 6.92 0.65 0.20
C ASP A 51 6.62 1.24 1.59
N VAL A 52 6.82 2.55 1.76
CA VAL A 52 6.41 3.28 2.97
C VAL A 52 4.89 3.27 3.14
N ARG A 53 4.12 3.47 2.07
CA ARG A 53 2.64 3.47 2.09
C ARG A 53 2.09 2.13 2.52
N ILE A 54 2.64 1.03 2.01
CA ILE A 54 2.25 -0.33 2.38
C ILE A 54 2.34 -0.52 3.88
N VAL A 55 3.49 -0.23 4.49
CA VAL A 55 3.68 -0.41 5.93
C VAL A 55 2.81 0.55 6.73
N THR A 56 2.79 1.82 6.34
CA THR A 56 2.02 2.87 7.04
C THR A 56 0.54 2.53 7.09
N PHE A 57 -0.06 2.11 5.98
CA PHE A 57 -1.48 1.78 5.95
C PHE A 57 -1.75 0.44 6.61
N PHE A 58 -0.90 -0.56 6.42
CA PHE A 58 -1.09 -1.84 7.09
C PHE A 58 -1.16 -1.69 8.62
N LEU A 59 -0.30 -0.86 9.20
CA LEU A 59 -0.30 -0.59 10.64
C LEU A 59 -1.50 0.23 11.15
N LYS A 60 -2.28 0.86 10.26
CA LYS A 60 -3.54 1.52 10.62
C LYS A 60 -4.71 0.54 10.77
N LEU A 61 -4.57 -0.71 10.33
CA LEU A 61 -5.61 -1.73 10.49
C LEU A 61 -5.72 -2.21 11.95
N PRO A 62 -6.89 -2.68 12.40
CA PRO A 62 -7.04 -3.45 13.64
C PRO A 62 -6.04 -4.61 13.72
N THR A 63 -5.50 -4.89 14.90
CA THR A 63 -4.46 -5.90 15.12
C THR A 63 -4.89 -7.29 14.65
N GLU A 64 -6.17 -7.64 14.81
CA GLU A 64 -6.74 -8.92 14.35
C GLU A 64 -6.67 -9.05 12.83
N LEU A 65 -6.96 -7.96 12.10
CA LEU A 65 -6.86 -7.92 10.64
C LEU A 65 -5.40 -7.96 10.17
N GLN A 66 -4.50 -7.30 10.89
CA GLN A 66 -3.07 -7.41 10.62
C GLN A 66 -2.59 -8.87 10.77
N HIS A 67 -2.96 -9.56 11.85
CA HIS A 67 -2.65 -10.98 12.05
C HIS A 67 -3.22 -11.85 10.93
N TYR A 68 -4.49 -11.66 10.59
CA TYR A 68 -5.16 -12.42 9.53
C TYR A 68 -4.44 -12.27 8.17
N LEU A 69 -4.11 -11.03 7.77
CA LEU A 69 -3.42 -10.77 6.51
C LEU A 69 -1.98 -11.30 6.51
N VAL A 70 -1.28 -11.23 7.63
CA VAL A 70 0.05 -11.84 7.79
C VAL A 70 -0.04 -13.37 7.61
N GLN A 71 -0.98 -14.02 8.29
CA GLN A 71 -1.17 -15.47 8.18
C GLN A 71 -1.55 -15.90 6.77
N LYS A 72 -2.49 -15.17 6.15
CA LYS A 72 -2.92 -15.39 4.76
C LYS A 72 -1.76 -15.30 3.75
N ARG A 73 -0.69 -14.56 4.06
CA ARG A 73 0.44 -14.36 3.15
C ARG A 73 1.66 -15.22 3.47
N LEU A 74 1.70 -15.85 4.64
CA LEU A 74 2.80 -16.74 5.06
C LEU A 74 2.65 -18.18 4.56
N CYS A 75 1.60 -18.50 3.79
CA CYS A 75 1.41 -19.79 3.12
C CYS A 75 2.28 -19.93 1.86
N ASP A 76 2.44 -21.17 1.39
CA ASP A 76 3.30 -21.51 0.26
C ASP A 76 2.78 -20.86 -1.04
N ASP A 77 3.58 -19.94 -1.59
CA ASP A 77 3.41 -19.17 -2.84
C ASP A 77 2.09 -18.39 -3.04
N PRO A 78 1.91 -17.21 -2.39
CA PRO A 78 0.69 -16.41 -2.51
C PRO A 78 0.44 -15.87 -3.93
N ILE A 79 1.46 -15.77 -4.79
CA ILE A 79 1.30 -15.29 -6.17
C ILE A 79 0.59 -16.35 -7.02
N GLU A 80 0.90 -17.62 -6.82
CA GLU A 80 0.23 -18.70 -7.54
C GLU A 80 -1.21 -18.90 -7.05
N ASN A 81 -1.44 -18.70 -5.76
CA ASN A 81 -2.74 -18.93 -5.12
C ASN A 81 -3.72 -17.75 -5.28
N GLU A 82 -3.24 -16.53 -5.49
CA GLU A 82 -4.07 -15.32 -5.59
C GLU A 82 -3.88 -14.55 -6.89
N LYS A 83 -3.83 -15.24 -8.04
CA LYS A 83 -3.62 -14.60 -9.37
C LYS A 83 -4.54 -13.41 -9.64
N ASP A 84 -5.80 -13.49 -9.19
CA ASP A 84 -6.79 -12.42 -9.33
C ASP A 84 -6.32 -11.11 -8.67
N LEU A 85 -5.60 -11.18 -7.55
CA LEU A 85 -5.14 -10.03 -6.78
C LEU A 85 -4.23 -9.11 -7.59
N PHE A 86 -3.51 -9.67 -8.56
CA PHE A 86 -2.53 -8.96 -9.39
C PHE A 86 -3.14 -8.42 -10.68
N GLU A 87 -4.44 -8.54 -10.91
CA GLU A 87 -5.07 -7.99 -12.12
C GLU A 87 -5.22 -6.47 -12.05
N PHE A 88 -5.00 -5.79 -13.19
CA PHE A 88 -5.12 -4.33 -13.29
C PHE A 88 -6.50 -3.79 -12.87
N LYS A 89 -7.56 -4.60 -13.00
CA LYS A 89 -8.91 -4.23 -12.59
C LYS A 89 -8.97 -3.72 -11.14
N HIS A 90 -8.19 -4.29 -10.21
CA HIS A 90 -8.20 -3.86 -8.80
C HIS A 90 -7.62 -2.46 -8.63
N LEU A 91 -6.55 -2.14 -9.37
CA LEU A 91 -5.97 -0.80 -9.37
C LEU A 91 -6.94 0.23 -9.98
N ASN A 92 -7.61 -0.14 -11.08
CA ASN A 92 -8.59 0.72 -11.73
C ASN A 92 -9.84 0.94 -10.86
N ASN A 93 -10.34 -0.10 -10.20
CA ASN A 93 -11.48 0.01 -9.29
C ASN A 93 -11.19 0.96 -8.12
N MET A 94 -10.00 0.84 -7.52
CA MET A 94 -9.58 1.74 -6.45
C MET A 94 -9.42 3.19 -6.95
N LEU A 95 -8.95 3.41 -8.18
CA LEU A 95 -8.92 4.75 -8.79
C LEU A 95 -10.33 5.33 -8.90
N GLU A 96 -11.28 4.57 -9.43
CA GLU A 96 -12.66 5.05 -9.61
C GLU A 96 -13.36 5.27 -8.28
N GLU A 97 -13.12 4.42 -7.27
CA GLU A 97 -13.60 4.64 -5.90
C GLU A 97 -13.09 5.97 -5.34
N MET A 98 -11.78 6.22 -5.39
CA MET A 98 -11.19 7.46 -4.85
C MET A 98 -11.62 8.70 -5.64
N LYS A 99 -11.84 8.58 -6.96
CA LYS A 99 -12.42 9.66 -7.78
C LYS A 99 -13.86 9.96 -7.37
N ALA A 100 -14.66 8.95 -7.05
CA ALA A 100 -16.02 9.14 -6.54
C ALA A 100 -16.03 9.84 -5.17
N LEU A 101 -14.97 9.69 -4.38
CA LEU A 101 -14.77 10.49 -3.16
C LEU A 101 -14.44 11.96 -3.46
N GLY A 102 -13.94 12.27 -4.65
CA GLY A 102 -13.62 13.61 -5.10
C GLY A 102 -12.15 13.81 -5.46
N MET A 103 -11.31 12.80 -5.20
CA MET A 103 -9.87 12.85 -5.40
C MET A 103 -9.48 13.04 -6.87
N SER A 104 -8.40 13.77 -7.12
CA SER A 104 -7.80 13.89 -8.44
C SER A 104 -6.98 12.64 -8.80
N LYS A 105 -6.78 12.40 -10.10
CA LYS A 105 -5.91 11.31 -10.57
C LYS A 105 -4.46 11.45 -10.07
N MET A 106 -3.96 12.68 -9.99
CA MET A 106 -2.61 12.95 -9.47
C MET A 106 -2.53 12.74 -7.96
N GLY A 107 -3.58 13.13 -7.23
CA GLY A 107 -3.73 12.79 -5.81
C GLY A 107 -3.70 11.28 -5.62
N PHE A 108 -4.43 10.51 -6.44
CA PHE A 108 -4.44 9.06 -6.37
C PHE A 108 -3.03 8.44 -6.52
N TYR A 109 -2.24 8.95 -7.45
CA TYR A 109 -0.85 8.51 -7.62
C TYR A 109 0.02 8.82 -6.39
N SER A 110 -0.14 10.02 -5.81
CA SER A 110 0.51 10.43 -4.56
C SER A 110 0.13 9.54 -3.38
N PHE A 111 -1.15 9.22 -3.26
CA PHE A 111 -1.71 8.34 -2.23
C PHE A 111 -1.10 6.94 -2.28
N LEU A 112 -0.99 6.36 -3.47
CA LEU A 112 -0.35 5.05 -3.64
C LEU A 112 1.19 5.10 -3.62
N GLY A 113 1.81 6.30 -3.67
CA GLY A 113 3.26 6.45 -3.77
C GLY A 113 3.81 5.94 -5.11
N ILE A 114 3.04 6.09 -6.20
CA ILE A 114 3.41 5.64 -7.55
C ILE A 114 3.52 6.80 -8.53
N ARG A 115 4.21 6.57 -9.65
CA ARG A 115 4.24 7.49 -10.80
C ARG A 115 3.18 7.07 -11.83
N ASN A 116 2.80 7.99 -12.72
CA ASN A 116 1.91 7.69 -13.85
C ASN A 116 2.40 6.49 -14.68
N SER A 117 3.71 6.39 -14.94
CA SER A 117 4.29 5.29 -15.70
C SER A 117 4.06 3.92 -15.06
N VAL A 118 3.97 3.84 -13.73
CA VAL A 118 3.65 2.58 -13.03
C VAL A 118 2.21 2.16 -13.33
N PHE A 119 1.27 3.11 -13.34
CA PHE A 119 -0.12 2.86 -13.67
C PHE A 119 -0.28 2.45 -15.13
N ASP A 120 0.37 3.17 -16.05
CA ASP A 120 0.30 2.90 -17.48
C ASP A 120 0.88 1.52 -17.82
N HIS A 121 2.03 1.16 -17.23
CA HIS A 121 2.59 -0.19 -17.37
C HIS A 121 1.69 -1.28 -16.80
N ALA A 122 1.01 -1.02 -15.67
CA ALA A 122 0.09 -1.99 -15.11
C ALA A 122 -1.12 -2.23 -16.03
N LYS A 123 -1.62 -1.16 -16.65
CA LYS A 123 -2.69 -1.22 -17.65
C LYS A 123 -2.26 -1.99 -18.90
N GLU A 124 -1.11 -1.65 -19.48
CA GLU A 124 -0.58 -2.29 -20.69
C GLU A 124 -0.40 -3.80 -20.52
N ARG A 125 0.04 -4.23 -19.33
CA ARG A 125 0.32 -5.64 -19.03
C ARG A 125 -0.87 -6.38 -18.43
N ASN A 126 -1.97 -5.68 -18.15
CA ASN A 126 -3.08 -6.15 -17.33
C ASN A 126 -2.61 -6.76 -15.99
N PHE A 127 -1.54 -6.22 -15.40
CA PHE A 127 -0.85 -6.82 -14.26
C PHE A 127 -0.32 -5.76 -13.29
N VAL A 128 -0.53 -5.98 -12.00
CA VAL A 128 -0.11 -5.13 -10.89
C VAL A 128 1.05 -5.81 -10.16
N MET A 129 2.13 -5.07 -9.92
CA MET A 129 3.27 -5.58 -9.17
C MET A 129 2.89 -5.98 -7.74
N PRO A 130 3.54 -7.00 -7.14
CA PRO A 130 3.05 -7.59 -5.89
C PRO A 130 2.89 -6.62 -4.72
N ASN A 131 3.84 -5.73 -4.49
CA ASN A 131 3.77 -4.74 -3.42
C ASN A 131 2.56 -3.79 -3.61
N LEU A 132 2.29 -3.32 -4.84
CA LEU A 132 1.11 -2.51 -5.13
C LEU A 132 -0.19 -3.32 -4.98
N ALA A 133 -0.21 -4.59 -5.38
CA ALA A 133 -1.37 -5.46 -5.19
C ALA A 133 -1.71 -5.63 -3.70
N PHE A 134 -0.69 -5.78 -2.84
CA PHE A 134 -0.87 -5.86 -1.39
C PHE A 134 -1.33 -4.54 -0.76
N LEU A 135 -0.88 -3.40 -1.28
CA LEU A 135 -1.43 -2.11 -0.89
C LEU A 135 -2.93 -2.05 -1.20
N LEU A 136 -3.32 -2.41 -2.43
CA LEU A 136 -4.72 -2.41 -2.86
C LEU A 136 -5.58 -3.37 -2.03
N GLU A 137 -5.05 -4.54 -1.64
CA GLU A 137 -5.72 -5.45 -0.74
C GLU A 137 -5.96 -4.83 0.64
N THR A 138 -4.92 -4.21 1.20
CA THR A 138 -4.96 -3.53 2.51
C THR A 138 -6.03 -2.44 2.49
N LEU A 139 -6.13 -1.71 1.37
CA LEU A 139 -7.09 -0.62 1.20
C LEU A 139 -8.56 -1.07 1.20
N LYS A 140 -8.86 -2.34 0.95
CA LYS A 140 -10.24 -2.87 0.98
C LYS A 140 -10.85 -2.86 2.38
N TYR A 141 -10.02 -2.87 3.42
CA TYR A 141 -10.48 -2.97 4.82
C TYR A 141 -10.76 -1.62 5.47
N PHE A 142 -10.40 -0.50 4.82
CA PHE A 142 -10.73 0.82 5.31
C PHE A 142 -12.16 1.22 4.92
N SER A 143 -12.84 1.85 5.87
CA SER A 143 -14.14 2.48 5.67
C SER A 143 -14.07 3.62 4.66
N VAL A 144 -15.23 4.05 4.16
CA VAL A 144 -15.36 5.22 3.28
C VAL A 144 -14.80 6.47 3.96
N GLU A 145 -15.02 6.65 5.26
CA GLU A 145 -14.50 7.79 6.03
C GLU A 145 -12.97 7.76 6.11
N GLU A 146 -12.36 6.61 6.39
CA GLU A 146 -10.91 6.46 6.41
C GLU A 146 -10.28 6.71 5.04
N LYS A 147 -10.90 6.20 3.97
CA LYS A 147 -10.48 6.49 2.59
C LYS A 147 -10.61 7.97 2.26
N LEU A 148 -11.64 8.65 2.75
CA LEU A 148 -11.80 10.10 2.59
C LEU A 148 -10.70 10.87 3.34
N ASN A 149 -10.34 10.44 4.56
CA ASN A 149 -9.21 11.01 5.29
C ASN A 149 -7.89 10.84 4.53
N PHE A 150 -7.63 9.66 3.93
CA PHE A 150 -6.47 9.49 3.05
C PHE A 150 -6.54 10.37 1.80
N ALA A 151 -7.72 10.50 1.20
CA ALA A 151 -7.90 11.38 0.04
C ALA A 151 -7.51 12.83 0.38
N ILE A 152 -7.90 13.32 1.56
CA ILE A 152 -7.53 14.64 2.06
C ILE A 152 -6.02 14.74 2.33
N GLU A 153 -5.41 13.72 2.95
CA GLU A 153 -3.98 13.69 3.29
C GLU A 153 -3.08 13.77 2.05
N TYR A 154 -3.49 13.13 0.95
CA TYR A 154 -2.64 12.94 -0.24
C TYR A 154 -3.07 13.73 -1.47
N GLU A 155 -4.17 14.48 -1.41
CA GLU A 155 -4.58 15.34 -2.51
C GLU A 155 -3.56 16.46 -2.74
N VAL A 156 -3.27 16.71 -4.02
CA VAL A 156 -2.29 17.73 -4.46
C VAL A 156 -2.97 18.97 -5.05
N SER A 157 -4.27 18.90 -5.35
CA SER A 157 -5.07 20.02 -5.83
C SER A 157 -5.81 20.71 -4.69
N GLU A 158 -5.47 21.98 -4.42
CA GLU A 158 -6.14 22.79 -3.38
C GLU A 158 -7.65 22.89 -3.61
N LYS A 159 -8.08 23.02 -4.87
CA LYS A 159 -9.51 23.07 -5.22
C LYS A 159 -10.23 21.77 -4.83
N LYS A 160 -9.62 20.62 -5.11
CA LYS A 160 -10.19 19.31 -4.74
C LYS A 160 -10.13 19.07 -3.24
N LEU A 161 -9.08 19.53 -2.57
CA LEU A 161 -8.94 19.43 -1.12
C LEU A 161 -10.09 20.13 -0.38
N LYS A 162 -10.57 21.28 -0.87
CA LYS A 162 -11.76 21.95 -0.31
C LYS A 162 -13.00 21.06 -0.40
N VAL A 163 -13.27 20.50 -1.58
CA VAL A 163 -14.41 19.59 -1.82
C VAL A 163 -14.34 18.35 -0.93
N LEU A 164 -13.15 17.76 -0.77
CA LEU A 164 -12.95 16.59 0.09
C LEU A 164 -13.22 16.89 1.57
N LYS A 165 -12.76 18.06 2.04
CA LYS A 165 -12.99 18.51 3.43
C LYS A 165 -14.46 18.84 3.70
N GLU A 166 -15.16 19.47 2.76
CA GLU A 166 -16.60 19.69 2.83
C GLU A 166 -17.33 18.35 2.91
N LYS A 167 -16.98 17.39 2.05
CA LYS A 167 -17.57 16.05 2.07
C LYS A 167 -17.35 15.31 3.40
N LEU A 168 -16.20 15.51 4.06
CA LEU A 168 -15.93 14.89 5.36
C LEU A 168 -16.80 15.49 6.47
N GLN A 169 -17.18 16.77 6.35
CA GLN A 169 -18.11 17.40 7.30
C GLN A 169 -19.51 16.81 7.18
N ASP A 170 -19.97 16.46 5.97
CA ASP A 170 -21.28 15.83 5.75
C ASP A 170 -21.38 14.41 6.35
N PHE A 171 -20.25 13.77 6.66
CA PHE A 171 -20.20 12.46 7.34
C PHE A 171 -20.28 12.56 8.87
N LYS A 172 -20.11 13.75 9.45
CA LYS A 172 -20.07 14.00 10.91
C LYS A 172 -21.34 14.67 11.40
#